data_AF-A0A2H5VW94-F1
#
_entry.id   AF-A0A2H5VW94-F1
#
_cell.length_a   1.000
_cell.length_b   1.000
_cell.length_c   1.000
_cell.angle_alpha   90.00
_cell.angle_beta   90.00
_cell.angle_gamma   90.00
#
_symmetry.space_group_name_H-M   'P 1'
#
loop_
_entity.id
_entity.type
_entity.pdbx_description
1 polymer ?
#
loop_
_entity_poly.entity_id
_entity_poly.type
_entity_poly.pdbx_seq_one_letter_code
_entity_poly.pdbx_strand_id
1 'polypeptide(L)'
;MDEVLSRGPTEATGPGAHPLSIEREGAAPVLQCVWMLAGIVDYKLCDRDYECDHCPFDRALRERTREIAGEEGSSRSHGERTASHRLFSRGGFHMAEALFYHPTHVWARIERRGDVRIGLDDFGQKLLGRIYQVSFPEVGARVIAGRPLGKLAHQAGEIILSAPLTGVILQLNERLTRYPSLINHDPYGDGWLLLLRPERLRESLKHLLYGEQARSWYEREVSKLHRAVRAALRALGTPPEVSAAGRTLQDGGVPLEGECTAQEMLTRAAMESLMEVLGPARWEQVIARFLQPRIGRTVSAPRRRSPERR
;
A
#
# COMPACT_ATOMS: atom_id res chain seq x y z
N MET A 1 -30.37 -68.64 5.04
CA MET A 1 -31.64 -67.93 4.82
C MET A 1 -31.85 -67.12 6.08
N ASP A 2 -31.40 -65.86 6.02
CA ASP A 2 -31.23 -64.97 7.16
C ASP A 2 -32.55 -64.38 7.66
N GLU A 3 -32.58 -64.17 8.97
CA GLU A 3 -33.70 -63.77 9.79
C GLU A 3 -33.65 -62.26 10.11
N VAL A 4 -34.64 -61.54 9.57
CA VAL A 4 -35.46 -60.45 10.18
C VAL A 4 -34.88 -59.59 11.34
N LEU A 5 -34.65 -58.30 11.01
CA LEU A 5 -35.06 -57.03 11.70
C LEU A 5 -35.16 -56.94 13.24
N SER A 6 -34.52 -55.90 13.85
CA SER A 6 -35.23 -54.87 14.65
C SER A 6 -34.37 -53.64 15.08
N ARG A 7 -34.76 -52.48 14.55
CA ARG A 7 -34.97 -51.11 15.14
C ARG A 7 -33.89 -50.38 16.00
N GLY A 8 -33.63 -49.12 15.62
CA GLY A 8 -32.72 -48.10 16.21
C GLY A 8 -33.18 -47.46 17.55
N PRO A 9 -32.68 -46.26 17.97
CA PRO A 9 -32.70 -45.00 17.19
C PRO A 9 -31.47 -44.07 17.33
N THR A 10 -31.59 -42.91 16.67
CA THR A 10 -30.77 -41.69 16.54
C THR A 10 -30.12 -41.11 17.80
N GLU A 11 -28.92 -40.52 17.66
CA GLU A 11 -28.57 -39.25 18.33
C GLU A 11 -27.40 -38.52 17.64
N ALA A 12 -27.55 -37.21 17.50
CA ALA A 12 -26.59 -36.27 16.97
C ALA A 12 -25.71 -35.69 18.08
N THR A 13 -24.41 -35.49 17.84
CA THR A 13 -23.58 -34.51 18.56
C THR A 13 -22.22 -34.36 17.86
N GLY A 14 -21.89 -33.14 17.41
CA GLY A 14 -20.49 -32.69 17.43
C GLY A 14 -20.13 -32.22 18.86
N PRO A 15 -19.02 -31.50 19.11
CA PRO A 15 -17.86 -31.18 18.28
C PRO A 15 -16.52 -31.58 18.96
N GLY A 16 -15.39 -31.44 18.23
CA GLY A 16 -14.08 -31.23 18.86
C GLY A 16 -13.22 -32.47 19.08
N ALA A 17 -12.27 -32.67 18.17
CA ALA A 17 -10.96 -33.23 18.51
C ALA A 17 -9.92 -32.58 17.60
N HIS A 18 -9.23 -31.56 18.13
CA HIS A 18 -7.95 -31.11 17.61
C HIS A 18 -6.91 -32.20 17.88
N PRO A 19 -6.21 -32.75 16.87
CA PRO A 19 -4.95 -33.43 17.15
C PRO A 19 -3.90 -32.36 17.41
N LEU A 20 -3.43 -32.38 18.65
CA LEU A 20 -2.31 -31.63 19.17
C LEU A 20 -1.09 -31.70 18.25
N SER A 21 -0.43 -30.55 18.16
CA SER A 21 0.81 -30.27 17.48
C SER A 21 1.88 -31.34 17.76
N ILE A 22 2.16 -32.16 16.76
CA ILE A 22 3.48 -32.81 16.65
C ILE A 22 4.32 -31.86 15.81
N GLU A 23 5.17 -31.08 16.47
CA GLU A 23 6.23 -30.32 15.82
C GLU A 23 7.21 -31.32 15.20
N ARG A 24 7.02 -31.61 13.91
CA ARG A 24 8.01 -32.28 13.07
C ARG A 24 8.87 -31.22 12.41
N GLU A 25 10.10 -31.08 12.88
CA GLU A 25 11.17 -30.42 12.12
C GLU A 25 11.25 -31.05 10.73
N GLY A 26 11.01 -30.22 9.69
CA GLY A 26 10.98 -30.64 8.29
C GLY A 26 9.60 -30.64 7.63
N ALA A 27 8.53 -30.16 8.27
CA ALA A 27 7.22 -30.04 7.64
C ALA A 27 7.22 -28.96 6.53
N ALA A 28 6.88 -29.36 5.31
CA ALA A 28 6.57 -28.44 4.21
C ALA A 28 5.56 -27.37 4.68
N PRO A 29 5.66 -26.11 4.22
CA PRO A 29 4.75 -25.06 4.65
C PRO A 29 3.31 -25.53 4.42
N VAL A 30 2.47 -25.42 5.45
CA VAL A 30 1.03 -25.64 5.31
C VAL A 30 0.52 -24.59 4.34
N LEU A 31 0.42 -24.96 3.07
CA LEU A 31 -0.06 -24.09 2.03
C LEU A 31 -1.52 -23.74 2.38
N GLN A 32 -1.87 -22.47 2.29
CA GLN A 32 -3.21 -21.97 2.56
C GLN A 32 -3.71 -21.19 1.35
N CYS A 33 -5.02 -21.18 1.16
CA CYS A 33 -5.63 -20.34 0.14
C CYS A 33 -5.21 -18.87 0.33
N VAL A 34 -4.93 -18.15 -0.76
CA VAL A 34 -4.52 -16.74 -0.73
C VAL A 34 -5.56 -15.85 -0.03
N TRP A 35 -6.84 -16.21 -0.14
CA TRP A 35 -7.95 -15.49 0.50
C TRP A 35 -8.09 -15.81 1.99
N MET A 36 -7.61 -16.97 2.43
CA MET A 36 -7.46 -17.27 3.87
C MET A 36 -6.28 -16.51 4.46
N LEU A 37 -5.17 -16.42 3.71
CA LEU A 37 -4.01 -15.64 4.12
C LEU A 37 -4.35 -14.15 4.26
N ALA A 38 -5.21 -13.63 3.37
CA ALA A 38 -5.72 -12.27 3.42
C ALA A 38 -6.81 -12.04 4.49
N GLY A 39 -7.26 -13.08 5.19
CA GLY A 39 -8.31 -12.97 6.22
C GLY A 39 -9.71 -12.69 5.66
N ILE A 40 -9.93 -12.93 4.37
CA ILE A 40 -11.23 -12.74 3.71
C ILE A 40 -12.11 -14.00 3.85
N VAL A 41 -11.48 -15.17 4.06
CA VAL A 41 -12.14 -16.46 4.23
C VAL A 41 -11.50 -17.19 5.40
N ASP A 42 -12.30 -17.67 6.36
CA ASP A 42 -11.76 -18.32 7.56
C ASP A 42 -11.11 -19.67 7.24
N TYR A 43 -11.72 -20.45 6.34
CA TYR A 43 -11.22 -21.76 5.95
C TYR A 43 -11.66 -22.14 4.54
N LYS A 44 -10.73 -22.71 3.77
CA LYS A 44 -10.97 -23.29 2.46
C LYS A 44 -10.00 -24.44 2.20
N LEU A 45 -10.55 -25.61 1.91
CA LEU A 45 -9.78 -26.73 1.39
C LEU A 45 -9.39 -26.47 -0.07
N CYS A 46 -8.11 -26.62 -0.39
CA CYS A 46 -7.61 -26.51 -1.76
C CYS A 46 -7.68 -27.89 -2.44
N ASP A 47 -8.34 -27.94 -3.59
CA ASP A 47 -8.48 -29.12 -4.46
C ASP A 47 -7.60 -29.04 -5.71
N ARG A 48 -6.70 -28.05 -5.78
CA ARG A 48 -5.95 -27.66 -6.99
C ARG A 48 -4.45 -27.45 -6.74
N ASP A 49 -3.88 -28.14 -5.76
CA ASP A 49 -2.45 -28.07 -5.41
C ASP A 49 -1.89 -26.64 -5.28
N TYR A 50 -2.73 -25.71 -4.84
CA TYR A 50 -2.43 -24.28 -4.68
C TYR A 50 -2.04 -23.55 -5.98
N GLU A 51 -2.38 -24.13 -7.14
CA GLU A 51 -2.39 -23.45 -8.43
C GLU A 51 -3.54 -22.44 -8.51
N CYS A 52 -3.36 -21.30 -7.83
CA CYS A 52 -4.39 -20.29 -7.69
C CYS A 52 -4.86 -19.72 -9.04
N ASP A 53 -4.01 -19.77 -10.08
CA ASP A 53 -4.30 -19.31 -11.44
C ASP A 53 -5.52 -20.00 -12.09
N HIS A 54 -5.81 -21.25 -11.72
CA HIS A 54 -6.95 -22.02 -12.25
C HIS A 54 -7.99 -22.34 -11.16
N CYS A 55 -7.85 -21.74 -9.98
CA CYS A 55 -8.77 -21.99 -8.88
C CYS A 55 -10.10 -21.26 -9.14
N PRO A 56 -11.23 -21.98 -9.33
CA PRO A 56 -12.52 -21.34 -9.62
C PRO A 56 -12.99 -20.42 -8.49
N PHE A 57 -12.54 -20.68 -7.26
CA PHE A 57 -12.83 -19.85 -6.10
C PHE A 57 -12.03 -18.54 -6.09
N ASP A 58 -10.75 -18.58 -6.45
CA ASP A 58 -9.95 -17.35 -6.61
C ASP A 58 -10.53 -16.49 -7.74
N ARG A 59 -10.86 -17.11 -8.88
CA ARG A 59 -11.55 -16.43 -9.99
C ARG A 59 -12.86 -15.79 -9.54
N ALA A 60 -13.72 -16.53 -8.84
CA ALA A 60 -15.01 -16.01 -8.37
C ALA A 60 -14.87 -14.85 -7.37
N LEU A 61 -13.89 -14.89 -6.46
CA LEU A 61 -13.65 -13.79 -5.52
C LEU A 61 -13.11 -12.53 -6.22
N ARG A 62 -12.24 -12.71 -7.22
CA ARG A 62 -11.77 -11.59 -8.06
C ARG A 62 -12.89 -11.02 -8.91
N GLU A 63 -13.74 -11.87 -9.49
CA GLU A 63 -14.91 -11.46 -10.27
C GLU A 63 -15.92 -10.72 -9.39
N ARG A 64 -16.24 -11.24 -8.20
CA ARG A 64 -17.16 -10.57 -7.28
C ARG A 64 -16.64 -9.22 -6.80
N THR A 65 -15.33 -9.11 -6.57
CA THR A 65 -14.69 -7.83 -6.26
C THR A 65 -14.78 -6.84 -7.44
N ARG A 66 -14.73 -7.34 -8.69
CA ARG A 66 -14.95 -6.55 -9.91
C ARG A 66 -16.42 -6.15 -10.11
N GLU A 67 -17.37 -7.01 -9.75
CA GLU A 67 -18.82 -6.73 -9.85
C GLU A 67 -19.27 -5.70 -8.83
N ILE A 68 -18.86 -5.84 -7.55
CA ILE A 68 -19.07 -4.80 -6.52
C ILE A 68 -18.41 -3.49 -6.95
N ALA A 69 -17.36 -3.57 -7.77
CA ALA A 69 -16.69 -2.42 -8.34
C ALA A 69 -17.36 -1.82 -9.60
N GLY A 70 -18.33 -2.51 -10.20
CA GLY A 70 -18.83 -2.29 -11.57
C GLY A 70 -20.27 -1.81 -11.71
N GLU A 71 -21.01 -1.57 -10.64
CA GLU A 71 -22.28 -0.84 -10.70
C GLU A 71 -22.03 0.68 -10.71
N GLU A 72 -21.52 1.17 -11.84
CA GLU A 72 -21.87 2.45 -12.46
C GLU A 72 -21.15 2.57 -13.83
N GLY A 73 -21.84 2.10 -14.88
CA GLY A 73 -21.92 2.78 -16.18
C GLY A 73 -20.70 2.89 -17.11
N SER A 74 -20.74 2.06 -18.17
CA SER A 74 -20.45 2.44 -19.58
C SER A 74 -19.04 2.28 -20.18
N SER A 75 -18.91 1.18 -20.94
CA SER A 75 -18.49 1.13 -22.37
C SER A 75 -17.00 0.99 -22.76
N ARG A 76 -16.63 -0.29 -22.95
CA ARG A 76 -15.76 -0.93 -23.97
C ARG A 76 -14.73 -0.09 -24.77
N SER A 77 -13.47 -0.51 -24.71
CA SER A 77 -12.67 -0.86 -25.90
C SER A 77 -11.56 -1.87 -25.57
N HIS A 78 -11.34 -2.80 -26.51
CA HIS A 78 -10.34 -3.85 -26.45
C HIS A 78 -8.92 -3.29 -26.42
N GLY A 79 -8.15 -3.77 -25.47
CA GLY A 79 -6.71 -3.59 -25.35
C GLY A 79 -6.28 -4.25 -24.06
N GLU A 80 -5.35 -5.18 -24.14
CA GLU A 80 -4.74 -5.91 -23.03
C GLU A 80 -4.05 -4.92 -22.08
N ARG A 81 -4.84 -4.24 -21.24
CA ARG A 81 -4.35 -3.38 -20.18
C ARG A 81 -4.18 -4.26 -18.96
N THR A 82 -2.93 -4.39 -18.54
CA THR A 82 -2.52 -4.83 -17.20
C THR A 82 -3.58 -4.40 -16.19
N ALA A 83 -4.21 -5.36 -15.51
CA ALA A 83 -5.36 -5.18 -14.63
C ALA A 83 -5.47 -3.74 -14.11
N SER A 84 -6.35 -2.95 -14.74
CA SER A 84 -6.56 -1.55 -14.42
C SER A 84 -6.97 -1.48 -12.96
N HIS A 85 -6.02 -1.16 -12.09
CA HIS A 85 -6.25 -1.05 -10.66
C HIS A 85 -7.38 -0.06 -10.45
N ARG A 86 -8.43 -0.44 -9.72
CA ARG A 86 -9.46 0.50 -9.34
C ARG A 86 -8.81 1.59 -8.49
N LEU A 87 -8.86 2.82 -8.97
CA LEU A 87 -8.24 3.97 -8.32
C LEU A 87 -9.28 4.69 -7.48
N PHE A 88 -9.10 4.65 -6.17
CA PHE A 88 -9.74 5.59 -5.27
C PHE A 88 -9.08 6.96 -5.42
N SER A 89 -9.85 8.04 -5.47
CA SER A 89 -9.32 9.40 -5.65
C SER A 89 -9.78 10.34 -4.56
N ARG A 90 -8.85 11.11 -3.97
CA ARG A 90 -9.14 12.14 -2.95
C ARG A 90 -8.17 13.31 -3.05
N GLY A 91 -8.68 14.54 -3.13
CA GLY A 91 -7.86 15.76 -3.11
C GLY A 91 -6.79 15.82 -4.20
N GLY A 92 -7.07 15.24 -5.38
CA GLY A 92 -6.11 15.15 -6.48
C GLY A 92 -5.07 14.02 -6.35
N PHE A 93 -5.19 13.13 -5.36
CA PHE A 93 -4.34 11.94 -5.18
C PHE A 93 -5.11 10.66 -5.48
N HIS A 94 -4.42 9.68 -6.07
CA HIS A 94 -5.01 8.39 -6.45
C HIS A 94 -4.41 7.26 -5.62
N MET A 95 -5.22 6.28 -5.22
CA MET A 95 -4.80 5.08 -4.49
C MET A 95 -5.35 3.86 -5.20
N ALA A 96 -4.49 2.90 -5.56
CA ALA A 96 -4.93 1.62 -6.08
C ALA A 96 -5.52 0.75 -4.94
N GLU A 97 -6.79 0.37 -5.06
CA GLU A 97 -7.55 -0.31 -3.98
C GLU A 97 -7.09 -1.76 -3.73
N ALA A 98 -6.48 -2.41 -4.73
CA ALA A 98 -6.07 -3.82 -4.67
C ALA A 98 -4.61 -4.03 -4.22
N LEU A 99 -4.01 -3.05 -3.53
CA LEU A 99 -2.61 -3.09 -3.07
C LEU A 99 -2.51 -2.99 -1.56
N PHE A 100 -1.41 -3.52 -1.01
CA PHE A 100 -1.02 -3.29 0.37
C PHE A 100 -0.18 -2.02 0.46
N TYR A 101 -0.33 -1.27 1.55
CA TYR A 101 0.37 0.00 1.77
C TYR A 101 1.13 -0.01 3.09
N HIS A 102 2.37 0.48 3.05
CA HIS A 102 3.13 0.81 4.24
C HIS A 102 2.90 2.29 4.60
N PRO A 103 2.89 2.69 5.88
CA PRO A 103 2.67 4.08 6.30
C PRO A 103 3.67 5.12 5.76
N THR A 104 4.74 4.68 5.09
CA THR A 104 5.72 5.55 4.41
C THR A 104 5.43 5.68 2.90
N HIS A 105 4.17 5.50 2.47
CA HIS A 105 3.74 5.64 1.08
C HIS A 105 4.39 4.67 0.07
N VAL A 106 4.84 3.53 0.58
CA VAL A 106 5.34 2.41 -0.23
C VAL A 106 4.22 1.40 -0.40
N TRP A 107 3.88 1.06 -1.64
CA TRP A 107 2.91 0.00 -1.93
C TRP A 107 3.60 -1.34 -2.18
N ALA A 108 2.87 -2.42 -1.90
CA ALA A 108 3.28 -3.79 -2.09
C ALA A 108 2.18 -4.57 -2.81
N ARG A 109 2.55 -5.25 -3.91
CA ARG A 109 1.68 -6.14 -4.68
C ARG A 109 2.20 -7.57 -4.59
N ILE A 110 1.36 -8.49 -4.15
CA ILE A 110 1.69 -9.91 -4.12
C ILE A 110 1.56 -10.46 -5.54
N GLU A 111 2.66 -11.02 -6.05
CA GLU A 111 2.71 -11.71 -7.33
C GLU A 111 2.43 -13.21 -7.14
N ARG A 112 2.20 -13.93 -8.24
CA ARG A 112 1.71 -15.32 -8.25
C ARG A 112 2.50 -16.33 -7.41
N ARG A 113 3.81 -16.09 -7.20
CA ARG A 113 4.71 -16.99 -6.44
C ARG A 113 4.90 -16.57 -4.97
N GLY A 114 4.15 -15.58 -4.50
CA GLY A 114 4.35 -14.98 -3.16
C GLY A 114 5.50 -13.97 -3.10
N ASP A 115 6.21 -13.75 -4.21
CA ASP A 115 7.11 -12.62 -4.37
C ASP A 115 6.30 -11.32 -4.36
N VAL A 116 6.90 -10.24 -3.87
CA VAL A 116 6.21 -8.97 -3.65
C VAL A 116 6.86 -7.88 -4.49
N ARG A 117 6.08 -7.29 -5.39
CA ARG A 117 6.49 -6.09 -6.13
C ARG A 117 6.24 -4.86 -5.27
N ILE A 118 7.25 -4.00 -5.19
CA ILE A 118 7.24 -2.81 -4.34
C ILE A 118 7.32 -1.56 -5.20
N GLY A 119 6.59 -0.50 -4.84
CA GLY A 119 6.70 0.81 -5.49
C GLY A 119 6.34 1.97 -4.58
N LEU A 120 6.47 3.20 -5.11
CA LEU A 120 6.03 4.43 -4.44
C LEU A 120 4.61 4.78 -4.92
N ASP A 121 3.73 5.17 -4.00
CA ASP A 121 2.36 5.54 -4.34
C ASP A 121 2.24 6.94 -4.98
N ASP A 122 1.05 7.28 -5.50
CA ASP A 122 0.81 8.56 -6.16
C ASP A 122 1.00 9.76 -5.22
N PHE A 123 0.69 9.60 -3.94
CA PHE A 123 0.90 10.62 -2.92
C PHE A 123 2.40 10.90 -2.73
N GLY A 124 3.19 9.85 -2.54
CA GLY A 124 4.62 9.95 -2.32
C GLY A 124 5.34 10.56 -3.51
N GLN A 125 5.03 10.14 -4.74
CA GLN A 125 5.70 10.68 -5.93
C GLN A 125 5.35 12.16 -6.17
N LYS A 126 4.10 12.58 -5.93
CA LYS A 126 3.70 14.00 -6.02
C LYS A 126 4.39 14.85 -4.96
N LEU A 127 4.54 14.30 -3.75
CA LEU A 127 5.22 14.97 -2.65
C LEU A 127 6.72 15.18 -2.91
N LEU A 128 7.38 14.22 -3.55
CA LEU A 128 8.77 14.35 -3.97
C LEU A 128 8.96 15.30 -5.16
N GLY A 129 7.92 15.45 -5.99
CA GLY A 129 8.02 16.13 -7.28
C GLY A 129 8.83 15.28 -8.26
N ARG A 130 9.60 15.93 -9.14
CA ARG A 130 10.38 15.23 -10.17
C ARG A 130 11.47 14.36 -9.55
N ILE A 131 11.40 13.05 -9.81
CA ILE A 131 12.41 12.08 -9.41
C ILE A 131 13.37 11.87 -10.58
N TYR A 132 14.67 11.95 -10.32
CA TYR A 132 15.71 11.85 -11.36
C TYR A 132 16.74 10.75 -11.11
N GLN A 133 16.78 10.14 -9.92
CA GLN A 133 17.65 8.99 -9.67
C GLN A 133 17.05 8.07 -8.62
N VAL A 134 17.32 6.77 -8.78
CA VAL A 134 17.02 5.72 -7.81
C VAL A 134 18.30 4.96 -7.45
N SER A 135 18.43 4.56 -6.19
CA SER A 135 19.56 3.78 -5.72
C SER A 135 19.07 2.70 -4.75
N PHE A 136 19.23 1.44 -5.13
CA PHE A 136 18.83 0.28 -4.32
C PHE A 136 20.04 -0.64 -4.11
N PRO A 137 20.02 -1.46 -3.04
CA PRO A 137 20.95 -2.58 -2.91
C PRO A 137 20.85 -3.54 -4.09
N GLU A 138 21.91 -4.29 -4.33
CA GLU A 138 21.98 -5.25 -5.43
C GLU A 138 20.99 -6.42 -5.27
N VAL A 139 20.67 -7.06 -6.38
CA VAL A 139 19.90 -8.32 -6.38
C VAL A 139 20.63 -9.36 -5.51
N GLY A 140 19.88 -10.09 -4.70
CA GLY A 140 20.40 -11.02 -3.69
C GLY A 140 20.66 -10.38 -2.33
N ALA A 141 20.64 -9.04 -2.21
CA ALA A 141 20.75 -8.39 -0.92
C ALA A 141 19.53 -8.66 -0.03
N ARG A 142 19.80 -8.89 1.25
CA ARG A 142 18.77 -9.03 2.28
C ARG A 142 18.39 -7.66 2.84
N VAL A 143 17.09 -7.37 2.90
CA VAL A 143 16.52 -6.15 3.49
C VAL A 143 15.66 -6.49 4.70
N ILE A 144 15.54 -5.56 5.64
CA ILE A 144 14.83 -5.74 6.92
C ILE A 144 13.70 -4.73 7.00
N ALA A 145 12.49 -5.17 7.34
CA ALA A 145 11.34 -4.29 7.51
C ALA A 145 11.65 -3.10 8.44
N GLY A 146 11.26 -1.90 8.05
CA GLY A 146 11.51 -0.65 8.78
C GLY A 146 12.94 -0.13 8.71
N ARG A 147 13.88 -0.83 8.05
CA ARG A 147 15.23 -0.34 7.75
C ARG A 147 15.31 0.28 6.35
N PRO A 148 16.36 1.04 6.03
CA PRO A 148 16.57 1.59 4.69
C PRO A 148 16.48 0.51 3.59
N LEU A 149 15.58 0.71 2.63
CA LEU A 149 15.42 -0.10 1.41
C LEU A 149 16.28 0.44 0.28
N GLY A 150 16.42 1.76 0.19
CA GLY A 150 17.06 2.45 -0.92
C GLY A 150 16.78 3.94 -0.85
N LYS A 151 17.27 4.67 -1.86
CA LYS A 151 17.15 6.12 -1.93
C LYS A 151 16.52 6.56 -3.23
N LEU A 152 15.76 7.65 -3.16
CA LEU A 152 15.27 8.40 -4.32
C LEU A 152 15.83 9.80 -4.27
N ALA A 153 16.39 10.28 -5.38
CA ALA A 153 16.83 11.66 -5.52
C ALA A 153 15.81 12.47 -6.32
N HIS A 154 15.48 13.64 -5.80
CA HIS A 154 14.47 14.54 -6.32
C HIS A 154 14.92 16.00 -6.13
N GLN A 155 14.17 16.96 -6.67
CA GLN A 155 14.61 18.36 -6.73
C GLN A 155 14.99 18.99 -5.37
N ALA A 156 14.42 18.51 -4.27
CA ALA A 156 14.70 19.03 -2.93
C ALA A 156 15.77 18.21 -2.15
N GLY A 157 16.33 17.15 -2.72
CA GLY A 157 17.39 16.36 -2.09
C GLY A 157 17.25 14.85 -2.30
N GLU A 158 17.74 14.08 -1.33
CA GLU A 158 17.59 12.63 -1.29
C GLU A 158 16.63 12.22 -0.17
N ILE A 159 15.76 11.25 -0.45
CA ILE A 159 15.00 10.56 0.58
C ILE A 159 15.40 9.10 0.67
N ILE A 160 15.37 8.56 1.89
CA ILE A 160 15.57 7.16 2.17
C ILE A 160 14.20 6.50 2.33
N LEU A 161 13.93 5.49 1.51
CA LEU A 161 12.75 4.64 1.62
C LEU A 161 12.96 3.58 2.70
N SER A 162 11.93 3.28 3.46
CA SER A 162 11.93 2.17 4.42
C SER A 162 11.41 0.89 3.75
N ALA A 163 12.04 -0.25 4.04
CA ALA A 163 11.60 -1.53 3.52
C ALA A 163 10.25 -1.91 4.16
N PRO A 164 9.22 -2.23 3.37
CA PRO A 164 7.91 -2.60 3.91
C PRO A 164 7.93 -4.02 4.52
N LEU A 165 8.86 -4.88 4.08
CA LEU A 165 8.93 -6.29 4.43
C LEU A 165 10.40 -6.72 4.58
N THR A 166 10.65 -7.74 5.41
CA THR A 166 11.96 -8.42 5.49
C THR A 166 12.04 -9.48 4.39
N GLY A 167 13.12 -9.49 3.63
CA GLY A 167 13.24 -10.38 2.47
C GLY A 167 14.55 -10.23 1.70
N VAL A 168 14.62 -10.90 0.55
CA VAL A 168 15.75 -10.84 -0.38
C VAL A 168 15.30 -10.18 -1.68
N ILE A 169 16.07 -9.22 -2.19
CA ILE A 169 15.79 -8.57 -3.48
C ILE A 169 16.00 -9.58 -4.60
N LEU A 170 14.98 -9.79 -5.44
CA LEU A 170 15.05 -10.67 -6.59
C LEU A 170 15.32 -9.93 -7.90
N GLN A 171 14.82 -8.70 -8.01
CA GLN A 171 14.91 -7.94 -9.25
C GLN A 171 14.78 -6.44 -8.95
N LEU A 172 15.53 -5.62 -9.67
CA LEU A 172 15.36 -4.16 -9.71
C LEU A 172 14.68 -3.76 -11.02
N ASN A 173 13.89 -2.69 -11.02
CA ASN A 173 13.34 -2.16 -12.27
C ASN A 173 14.42 -1.37 -13.04
N GLU A 174 15.12 -2.07 -13.92
CA GLU A 174 16.21 -1.52 -14.74
C GLU A 174 15.78 -0.33 -15.62
N ARG A 175 14.48 -0.22 -15.94
CA ARG A 175 13.96 0.92 -16.71
C ARG A 175 14.14 2.24 -15.96
N LEU A 176 14.16 2.21 -14.62
CA LEU A 176 14.31 3.41 -13.80
C LEU A 176 15.72 4.02 -13.87
N THR A 177 16.73 3.26 -14.31
CA THR A 177 18.08 3.81 -14.54
C THR A 177 18.08 4.81 -15.70
N ARG A 178 17.26 4.57 -16.73
CA ARG A 178 17.14 5.45 -17.91
C ARG A 178 15.95 6.39 -17.80
N TYR A 179 14.86 5.94 -17.19
CA TYR A 179 13.58 6.66 -17.09
C TYR A 179 13.05 6.69 -15.64
N PRO A 180 13.73 7.39 -14.71
CA PRO A 180 13.25 7.54 -13.33
C PRO A 180 11.84 8.17 -13.24
N SER A 181 11.48 8.99 -14.22
CA SER A 181 10.16 9.65 -14.31
C SER A 181 8.99 8.67 -14.41
N LEU A 182 9.22 7.39 -14.70
CA LEU A 182 8.17 6.36 -14.64
C LEU A 182 7.51 6.29 -13.26
N ILE A 183 8.26 6.53 -12.18
CA ILE A 183 7.69 6.61 -10.82
C ILE A 183 6.67 7.75 -10.72
N ASN A 184 6.93 8.87 -11.41
CA ASN A 184 6.01 9.98 -11.45
C ASN A 184 4.81 9.67 -12.36
N HIS A 185 5.03 9.14 -13.57
CA HIS A 185 3.96 9.03 -14.57
C HIS A 185 3.05 7.81 -14.38
N ASP A 186 3.59 6.69 -13.94
CA ASP A 186 2.86 5.44 -13.81
C ASP A 186 3.26 4.69 -12.51
N PRO A 187 2.97 5.26 -11.32
CA PRO A 187 3.44 4.73 -10.04
C PRO A 187 2.97 3.29 -9.74
N TYR A 188 1.85 2.85 -10.32
CA TYR A 188 1.23 1.54 -10.07
C TYR A 188 1.41 0.53 -11.22
N GLY A 189 1.88 0.98 -12.37
CA GLY A 189 2.23 0.14 -13.53
C GLY A 189 3.75 0.02 -13.67
N ASP A 190 4.32 0.76 -14.63
CA ASP A 190 5.73 0.71 -15.01
C ASP A 190 6.69 1.35 -14.01
N GLY A 191 6.20 2.16 -13.07
CA GLY A 191 6.96 2.85 -12.03
C GLY A 191 7.27 2.03 -10.78
N TRP A 192 7.07 0.71 -10.80
CA TRP A 192 7.49 -0.18 -9.71
C TRP A 192 9.01 -0.11 -9.48
N LEU A 193 9.46 -0.31 -8.24
CA LEU A 193 10.87 -0.10 -7.86
C LEU A 193 11.68 -1.40 -7.91
N LEU A 194 11.21 -2.43 -7.20
CA LEU A 194 11.90 -3.71 -7.09
C LEU A 194 10.93 -4.87 -6.78
N LEU A 195 11.40 -6.09 -7.00
CA LEU A 195 10.75 -7.34 -6.63
C LEU A 195 11.49 -7.95 -5.45
N LEU A 196 10.75 -8.33 -4.41
CA LEU A 196 11.27 -8.85 -3.16
C LEU A 196 10.70 -10.25 -2.88
N ARG A 197 11.55 -11.19 -2.46
CA ARG A 197 11.09 -12.43 -1.83
C ARG A 197 10.98 -12.23 -0.32
N PRO A 198 9.78 -12.21 0.26
CA PRO A 198 9.61 -12.09 1.71
C PRO A 198 10.08 -13.36 2.43
N GLU A 199 10.72 -13.21 3.59
CA GLU A 199 11.07 -14.35 4.45
C GLU A 199 9.84 -14.94 5.14
N ARG A 200 8.90 -14.06 5.53
CA ARG A 200 7.72 -14.38 6.33
C ARG A 200 6.53 -13.57 5.84
N LEU A 201 5.98 -13.95 4.68
CA LEU A 201 4.94 -13.18 4.00
C LEU A 201 3.72 -12.94 4.90
N ARG A 202 3.18 -14.01 5.49
CA ARG A 202 1.94 -13.94 6.28
C ARG A 202 2.05 -12.99 7.47
N GLU A 203 3.13 -13.09 8.23
CA GLU A 203 3.37 -12.23 9.39
C GLU A 203 3.56 -10.79 8.94
N SER A 204 4.32 -10.58 7.86
CA SER A 204 4.68 -9.26 7.39
C SER A 204 3.48 -8.49 6.81
N LEU A 205 2.52 -9.19 6.16
CA LEU A 205 1.29 -8.57 5.64
C LEU A 205 0.39 -7.98 6.73
N LYS A 206 0.44 -8.50 7.97
CA LYS A 206 -0.34 -7.95 9.11
C LYS A 206 0.09 -6.53 9.49
N HIS A 207 1.30 -6.13 9.10
CA HIS A 207 1.84 -4.81 9.37
C HIS A 207 1.60 -3.83 8.22
N LEU A 208 0.99 -4.27 7.13
CA LEU A 208 0.59 -3.44 6.00
C LEU A 208 -0.90 -3.14 6.04
N LEU A 209 -1.28 -2.01 5.46
CA LEU A 209 -2.65 -1.55 5.34
C LEU A 209 -3.26 -2.08 4.05
N TYR A 210 -4.50 -2.55 4.11
CA TYR A 210 -5.26 -3.04 2.95
C TYR A 210 -6.73 -2.65 3.06
N GLY A 211 -7.42 -2.59 1.91
CA GLY A 211 -8.86 -2.31 1.83
C GLY A 211 -9.25 -1.00 2.53
N GLU A 212 -10.29 -1.04 3.36
CA GLU A 212 -10.80 0.14 4.05
C GLU A 212 -9.77 0.78 4.99
N GLN A 213 -8.89 -0.02 5.60
CA GLN A 213 -7.82 0.52 6.46
C GLN A 213 -6.84 1.38 5.66
N ALA A 214 -6.48 0.93 4.45
CA ALA A 214 -5.63 1.68 3.54
C ALA A 214 -6.33 2.96 3.05
N ARG A 215 -7.59 2.85 2.64
CA ARG A 215 -8.40 4.01 2.19
C ARG A 215 -8.50 5.09 3.26
N SER A 216 -8.96 4.70 4.45
CA SER A 216 -9.07 5.58 5.61
C SER A 216 -7.72 6.19 6.02
N TRP A 217 -6.61 5.45 5.91
CA TRP A 217 -5.27 6.01 6.13
C TRP A 217 -4.91 7.05 5.07
N TYR A 218 -5.10 6.73 3.79
CA TYR A 218 -4.77 7.59 2.67
C TYR A 218 -5.52 8.92 2.73
N GLU A 219 -6.83 8.88 3.01
CA GLU A 219 -7.64 10.09 3.21
C GLU A 219 -7.14 10.97 4.36
N ARG A 220 -6.67 10.36 5.46
CA ARG A 220 -6.06 11.09 6.57
C ARG A 220 -4.74 11.72 6.16
N GLU A 221 -3.90 11.04 5.39
CA GLU A 221 -2.63 11.60 4.90
C GLU A 221 -2.87 12.79 3.97
N VAL A 222 -3.80 12.65 3.01
CA VAL A 222 -4.26 13.76 2.16
C VAL A 222 -4.73 14.94 3.01
N SER A 223 -5.59 14.70 4.00
CA SER A 223 -6.11 15.75 4.89
C SER A 223 -5.00 16.41 5.72
N LYS A 224 -4.01 15.63 6.19
CA LYS A 224 -2.84 16.16 6.93
C LYS A 224 -1.98 17.05 6.04
N LEU A 225 -1.75 16.66 4.78
CA LEU A 225 -0.97 17.44 3.83
C LEU A 225 -1.64 18.80 3.56
N HIS A 226 -2.94 18.81 3.29
CA HIS A 226 -3.71 20.04 3.10
C HIS A 226 -3.62 20.99 4.30
N ARG A 227 -3.63 20.45 5.53
CA ARG A 227 -3.43 21.27 6.74
C ARG A 227 -2.01 21.80 6.85
N ALA A 228 -1.01 20.96 6.58
CA ALA A 228 0.40 21.34 6.65
C ALA A 228 0.75 22.45 5.63
N VAL A 229 0.30 22.29 4.38
CA VAL A 229 0.49 23.29 3.32
C VAL A 229 -0.19 24.62 3.69
N ARG A 230 -1.46 24.59 4.11
CA ARG A 230 -2.18 25.81 4.55
C ARG A 230 -1.52 26.50 5.74
N ALA A 231 -0.96 25.73 6.67
CA ALA A 231 -0.22 26.30 7.80
C ALA A 231 1.08 26.96 7.33
N ALA A 232 1.81 26.33 6.40
CA ALA A 232 3.06 26.85 5.87
C ALA A 232 2.88 28.13 5.03
N LEU A 233 1.82 28.20 4.20
CA LEU A 233 1.46 29.41 3.44
C LEU A 233 1.08 30.58 4.36
N ARG A 234 0.28 30.32 5.41
CA ARG A 234 -0.06 31.35 6.41
C ARG A 234 1.19 31.89 7.12
N ALA A 235 2.15 31.03 7.45
CA ALA A 235 3.41 31.43 8.07
C ALA A 235 4.30 32.28 7.15
N LEU A 236 4.08 32.25 5.83
CA LEU A 236 4.75 33.11 4.84
C LEU A 236 4.05 34.47 4.65
N GLY A 237 2.95 34.73 5.35
CA GLY A 237 2.12 35.92 5.10
C GLY A 237 1.40 35.88 3.76
N THR A 238 1.43 34.75 3.05
CA THR A 238 0.60 34.52 1.88
C THR A 238 -0.82 34.29 2.40
N PRO A 239 -1.79 35.16 2.10
CA PRO A 239 -3.16 34.89 2.48
C PRO A 239 -3.58 33.53 1.89
N PRO A 240 -4.38 32.72 2.60
CA PRO A 240 -4.92 31.48 2.03
C PRO A 240 -5.73 31.72 0.74
N GLU A 241 -6.02 32.99 0.44
CA GLU A 241 -6.49 33.49 -0.83
C GLU A 241 -5.36 33.58 -1.86
N VAL A 242 -4.85 32.44 -2.31
CA VAL A 242 -4.66 32.32 -3.76
C VAL A 242 -6.08 32.31 -4.31
N SER A 243 -6.59 33.52 -4.57
CA SER A 243 -7.98 33.90 -4.83
C SER A 243 -8.90 32.72 -5.12
N ALA A 244 -9.88 32.47 -4.24
CA ALA A 244 -11.12 31.73 -4.52
C ALA A 244 -11.98 32.43 -5.60
N ALA A 245 -11.34 32.99 -6.62
CA ALA A 245 -11.93 33.25 -7.90
C ALA A 245 -11.65 32.01 -8.76
N GLY A 246 -12.37 30.93 -8.47
CA GLY A 246 -12.88 30.13 -9.60
C GLY A 246 -13.55 31.10 -10.57
N ARG A 247 -13.58 30.79 -11.87
CA ARG A 247 -14.31 31.62 -12.84
C ARG A 247 -15.74 31.79 -12.34
N THR A 248 -16.04 32.93 -11.73
CA THR A 248 -17.40 33.25 -11.35
C THR A 248 -18.13 33.56 -12.64
N LEU A 249 -19.29 32.94 -12.83
CA LEU A 249 -20.27 33.51 -13.75
C LEU A 249 -20.69 34.88 -13.18
N GLN A 250 -21.11 35.77 -14.08
CA GLN A 250 -21.42 37.16 -13.78
C GLN A 250 -22.58 37.32 -12.75
N ASP A 251 -23.22 36.23 -12.36
CA ASP A 251 -24.39 36.15 -11.48
C ASP A 251 -24.07 35.81 -10.01
N GLY A 252 -22.81 35.56 -9.64
CA GLY A 252 -22.43 35.37 -8.24
C GLY A 252 -22.97 34.09 -7.59
N GLY A 253 -23.09 32.99 -8.34
CA GLY A 253 -23.53 31.69 -7.83
C GLY A 253 -22.72 31.15 -6.65
N VAL A 254 -23.40 30.47 -5.72
CA VAL A 254 -22.82 29.83 -4.54
C VAL A 254 -22.02 28.58 -4.95
N PRO A 255 -20.80 28.34 -4.45
CA PRO A 255 -20.04 27.13 -4.73
C PRO A 255 -20.82 25.88 -4.31
N LEU A 256 -20.84 24.84 -5.16
CA LEU A 256 -21.46 23.56 -4.82
C LEU A 256 -20.69 22.91 -3.66
N GLU A 257 -21.36 22.70 -2.53
CA GLU A 257 -20.81 21.92 -1.42
C GLU A 257 -20.64 20.46 -1.85
N GLY A 258 -19.40 19.96 -1.85
CA GLY A 258 -19.10 18.54 -2.07
C GLY A 258 -18.15 18.24 -3.22
N GLU A 259 -17.85 19.20 -4.08
CA GLU A 259 -16.73 19.09 -5.02
C GLU A 259 -15.50 19.70 -4.37
N CYS A 260 -14.42 18.93 -4.22
CA CYS A 260 -13.11 19.54 -3.96
C CYS A 260 -12.88 20.55 -5.08
N THR A 261 -12.99 21.84 -4.77
CA THR A 261 -12.73 22.90 -5.75
C THR A 261 -11.35 22.65 -6.37
N ALA A 262 -11.11 23.09 -7.61
CA ALA A 262 -9.79 22.94 -8.24
C ALA A 262 -8.63 23.49 -7.36
N GLN A 263 -8.94 24.35 -6.39
CA GLN A 263 -8.04 24.90 -5.37
C GLN A 263 -7.74 23.97 -4.19
N GLU A 264 -8.55 22.95 -3.94
CA GLU A 264 -8.27 21.84 -3.02
C GLU A 264 -7.58 20.66 -3.72
N MET A 265 -7.34 20.75 -5.03
CA MET A 265 -6.55 19.74 -5.72
C MET A 265 -5.06 20.11 -5.60
N LEU A 266 -4.35 19.41 -4.71
CA LEU A 266 -2.88 19.41 -4.69
C LEU A 266 -2.35 18.60 -5.89
N THR A 267 -2.67 19.08 -7.09
CA THR A 267 -2.14 18.53 -8.34
C THR A 267 -0.62 18.62 -8.34
N ARG A 268 0.04 17.84 -9.19
CA ARG A 268 1.51 17.89 -9.32
C ARG A 268 2.00 19.33 -9.56
N ALA A 269 1.37 20.06 -10.48
CA ALA A 269 1.74 21.44 -10.78
C ALA A 269 1.58 22.35 -9.56
N ALA A 270 0.50 22.19 -8.79
CA ALA A 270 0.32 22.92 -7.54
C ALA A 270 1.41 22.58 -6.51
N MET A 271 1.83 21.31 -6.42
CA MET A 271 2.90 20.89 -5.53
C MET A 271 4.28 21.44 -5.95
N GLU A 272 4.56 21.51 -7.25
CA GLU A 272 5.78 22.13 -7.78
C GLU A 272 5.82 23.63 -7.46
N SER A 273 4.74 24.37 -7.70
CA SER A 273 4.65 25.78 -7.33
C SER A 273 4.74 26.00 -5.81
N LEU A 274 4.18 25.11 -5.00
CA LEU A 274 4.30 25.18 -3.54
C LEU A 274 5.74 24.97 -3.07
N MET A 275 6.48 24.06 -3.71
CA MET A 275 7.90 23.85 -3.41
C MET A 275 8.72 25.10 -3.73
N GLU A 276 8.44 25.81 -4.82
CA GLU A 276 9.07 27.09 -5.14
C GLU A 276 8.75 28.17 -4.10
N VAL A 277 7.49 28.28 -3.68
CA VAL A 277 7.04 29.27 -2.69
C VAL A 277 7.61 28.99 -1.30
N LEU A 278 7.65 27.73 -0.88
CA LEU A 278 8.11 27.32 0.46
C LEU A 278 9.64 27.29 0.57
N GLY A 279 10.33 27.10 -0.56
CA GLY A 279 11.75 26.84 -0.61
C GLY A 279 12.14 25.43 -0.16
N PRO A 280 13.34 24.95 -0.54
CA PRO A 280 13.75 23.55 -0.40
C PRO A 280 13.77 23.06 1.05
N ALA A 281 14.30 23.86 1.99
CA ALA A 281 14.44 23.44 3.39
C ALA A 281 13.12 23.26 4.13
N ARG A 282 12.09 24.08 3.82
CA ARG A 282 10.75 23.92 4.42
C ARG A 282 10.01 22.77 3.74
N TRP A 283 10.19 22.60 2.43
CA TRP A 283 9.61 21.50 1.69
C TRP A 283 10.13 20.14 2.18
N GLU A 284 11.44 20.03 2.43
CA GLU A 284 12.07 18.84 3.01
C GLU A 284 11.45 18.46 4.36
N GLN A 285 11.11 19.45 5.21
CA GLN A 285 10.40 19.19 6.47
C GLN A 285 8.98 18.66 6.26
N VAL A 286 8.28 19.13 5.22
CA VAL A 286 6.98 18.58 4.84
C VAL A 286 7.16 17.14 4.37
N ILE A 287 8.08 16.87 3.45
CA ILE A 287 8.38 15.53 2.94
C ILE A 287 8.69 14.55 4.08
N ALA A 288 9.60 14.93 4.98
CA ALA A 288 10.05 14.08 6.08
C ALA A 288 8.88 13.67 7.00
N ARG A 289 7.86 14.50 7.15
CA ARG A 289 6.68 14.18 7.98
C ARG A 289 5.87 12.99 7.46
N PHE A 290 5.85 12.78 6.14
CA PHE A 290 5.04 11.76 5.48
C PHE A 290 5.87 10.55 5.03
N LEU A 291 7.04 10.77 4.44
CA LEU A 291 7.86 9.69 3.88
C LEU A 291 8.90 9.16 4.87
N GLN A 292 9.25 9.93 5.89
CA GLN A 292 10.20 9.55 6.94
C GLN A 292 9.68 9.89 8.34
N PRO A 293 8.44 9.46 8.69
CA PRO A 293 7.90 9.76 10.01
C PRO A 293 8.88 9.24 11.06
N ARG A 294 9.28 10.12 11.99
CA ARG A 294 10.13 9.73 13.12
C ARG A 294 9.43 8.60 13.85
N ILE A 295 9.88 7.36 13.63
CA ILE A 295 9.44 6.20 14.40
C ILE A 295 9.83 6.52 15.84
N GLY A 296 8.83 6.81 16.68
CA GLY A 296 9.04 7.07 18.09
C GLY A 296 9.86 5.93 18.69
N ARG A 297 10.85 6.27 19.53
CA ARG A 297 11.57 5.31 20.38
C ARG A 297 10.55 4.48 21.17
N THR A 298 10.24 3.28 20.71
CA THR A 298 9.59 2.23 21.49
C THR A 298 10.35 0.93 21.28
N VAL A 299 11.39 0.73 22.09
CA VAL A 299 11.55 -0.38 23.03
C VAL A 299 12.78 0.00 23.86
N SER A 300 12.54 0.51 25.08
CA SER A 300 13.57 0.58 26.10
C SER A 300 14.06 -0.85 26.35
N ALA A 301 15.32 -1.12 26.02
CA ALA A 301 16.02 -2.29 26.49
C ALA A 301 15.87 -2.38 28.03
N PRO A 302 15.65 -3.57 28.61
CA PRO A 302 15.62 -3.70 30.06
C PRO A 302 16.98 -3.24 30.60
N ARG A 303 16.97 -2.20 31.46
CA ARG A 303 18.14 -1.77 32.23
C ARG A 303 18.68 -3.00 32.97
N ARG A 304 19.82 -3.52 32.53
CA ARG A 304 20.63 -4.42 33.33
C ARG A 304 20.99 -3.67 34.61
N ARG A 305 20.47 -4.12 35.75
CA ARG A 305 20.99 -3.70 37.06
C ARG A 305 22.42 -4.22 37.15
N SER A 306 23.38 -3.32 37.22
CA SER A 306 24.73 -3.65 37.67
C SER A 306 24.66 -4.14 39.12
N PRO A 307 25.40 -5.20 39.50
CA PRO A 307 25.50 -5.59 40.90
C PRO A 307 26.32 -4.53 41.65
N GLU A 308 25.73 -3.95 42.70
CA GLU A 308 26.48 -3.15 43.66
C GLU A 308 27.53 -4.04 44.33
N ARG A 309 28.78 -3.60 44.25
CA ARG A 309 29.86 -4.01 45.15
C ARG A 309 29.61 -3.38 46.51
N ARG A 310 29.30 -4.19 47.52
CA ARG A 310 29.93 -4.18 48.85
C ARG A 310 29.37 -5.31 49.71
#